data_AF-A0A0A6UT41-F1
#
_entry.id   AF-A0A0A6UT41-F1
#
_cell.length_a   1.000
_cell.length_b   1.000
_cell.length_c   1.000
_cell.angle_alpha   90.00
_cell.angle_beta   90.00
_cell.angle_gamma   90.00
#
_symmetry.space_group_name_H-M   'P 1'
#
loop_
_entity.id
_entity.type
_entity.pdbx_description
1 polymer ?
#
loop_
_entity_poly.entity_id
_entity_poly.type
_entity_poly.pdbx_seq_one_letter_code
_entity_poly.pdbx_strand_id
1 'polypeptide(L)'
;MVDQPLDYLDDGAQKPVRIWNRTGRRPLFAAGNSNGDVDMLTFTRHPGKPCLRLLVKHDDAIREFDYVAGSEQALKEAESQGWTVAGIRDDWLTVF
;
A
#
# COMPACT_ATOMS: atom_id res chain seq x y z
N MET A 1 -11.57 25.41 17.99
CA MET A 1 -11.32 24.06 17.44
C MET A 1 -10.06 24.20 16.62
N VAL A 2 -8.96 23.57 17.02
CA VAL A 2 -7.62 23.80 16.44
C VAL A 2 -7.58 23.17 15.06
N ASP A 3 -7.25 23.98 14.06
CA ASP A 3 -6.92 23.56 12.71
C ASP A 3 -5.70 22.63 12.77
N GLN A 4 -5.86 21.34 12.49
CA GLN A 4 -4.70 20.45 12.42
C GLN A 4 -3.87 20.85 11.20
N PRO A 5 -2.55 21.07 11.34
CA PRO A 5 -1.75 21.52 10.21
C PRO A 5 -1.76 20.45 9.11
N LEU A 6 -2.18 20.85 7.91
CA LEU A 6 -2.16 20.07 6.66
C LEU A 6 -0.78 19.46 6.32
N ASP A 7 0.28 19.82 7.05
CA ASP A 7 1.65 19.34 6.88
C ASP A 7 1.89 17.87 7.28
N TYR A 8 0.92 17.16 7.87
CA TYR A 8 1.10 15.77 8.32
C TYR A 8 0.18 14.71 7.69
N LEU A 9 -0.66 15.07 6.71
CA LEU A 9 -1.46 14.09 6.00
C LEU A 9 -0.59 13.36 4.95
N ASP A 10 -0.05 12.19 5.33
CA ASP A 10 0.67 11.26 4.44
C ASP A 10 -0.19 10.02 4.18
N ASP A 11 -1.40 10.26 3.67
CA ASP A 11 -2.38 9.21 3.39
C ASP A 11 -3.12 9.45 2.07
N GLY A 12 -3.55 8.35 1.44
CA GLY A 12 -4.22 8.34 0.14
C GLY A 12 -3.48 9.17 -0.91
N ALA A 13 -4.21 10.10 -1.54
CA ALA A 13 -3.73 10.91 -2.65
C ALA A 13 -2.52 11.80 -2.31
N GLN A 14 -2.23 12.03 -1.02
CA GLN A 14 -1.05 12.79 -0.60
C GLN A 14 0.24 11.98 -0.69
N LYS A 15 0.20 10.64 -0.56
CA LYS A 15 1.40 9.79 -0.60
C LYS A 15 2.17 9.97 -1.92
N PRO A 16 1.56 9.87 -3.13
CA PRO A 16 2.27 10.11 -4.39
C PRO A 16 2.94 11.49 -4.47
N VAL A 17 2.24 12.54 -4.03
CA VAL A 17 2.74 13.92 -4.05
C VAL A 17 3.97 14.05 -3.17
N ARG A 18 3.93 13.48 -1.95
CA ARG A 18 5.06 13.50 -1.02
C ARG A 18 6.25 12.70 -1.52
N ILE A 19 6.02 11.52 -2.11
CA ILE A 19 7.09 10.72 -2.73
C ILE A 19 7.81 11.52 -3.81
N TRP A 20 7.06 12.14 -4.72
CA TRP A 20 7.65 12.93 -5.79
C TRP A 20 8.41 14.14 -5.25
N ASN A 21 7.80 14.91 -4.34
CA ASN A 21 8.41 16.12 -3.79
C ASN A 21 9.70 15.83 -3.00
N ARG A 22 9.79 14.68 -2.32
CA ARG A 22 10.97 14.31 -1.52
C ARG A 22 12.06 13.62 -2.34
N THR A 23 11.69 12.82 -3.33
CA THR A 23 12.66 11.95 -4.04
C THR A 23 12.96 12.43 -5.47
N GLY A 24 12.09 13.25 -6.04
CA GLY A 24 12.11 13.64 -7.46
C GLY A 24 11.89 12.46 -8.41
N ARG A 25 11.40 11.32 -7.92
CA ARG A 25 11.34 10.07 -8.69
C ARG A 25 10.05 9.30 -8.42
N ARG A 26 9.61 8.57 -9.44
CA ARG A 26 8.59 7.52 -9.29
C ARG A 26 9.27 6.23 -8.79
N PRO A 27 8.77 5.58 -7.73
CA PRO A 27 9.34 4.32 -7.26
C PRO A 27 9.20 3.21 -8.31
N LEU A 28 10.14 2.26 -8.31
CA LEU A 28 9.97 0.97 -8.99
C LEU A 28 9.37 -0.10 -8.06
N PHE A 29 9.37 0.16 -6.75
CA PHE A 29 8.82 -0.72 -5.74
C PHE A 29 8.07 0.12 -4.69
N ALA A 30 6.89 -0.34 -4.33
CA ALA A 30 6.15 0.13 -3.16
C ALA A 30 5.38 -1.04 -2.53
N ALA A 31 5.24 -0.99 -1.21
CA ALA A 31 4.44 -1.92 -0.44
C ALA A 31 3.43 -1.13 0.41
N GLY A 32 2.22 -1.65 0.52
CA GLY A 32 1.15 -1.12 1.38
C GLY A 32 0.32 -2.25 1.96
N ASN A 33 -0.67 -1.92 2.78
CA ASN A 33 -1.58 -2.89 3.40
C ASN A 33 -3.02 -2.36 3.54
N SER A 34 -3.31 -1.16 3.04
CA SER A 34 -4.58 -0.46 3.28
C SER A 34 -5.11 0.28 2.05
N ASN A 35 -6.37 0.71 2.11
CA ASN A 35 -7.02 1.60 1.14
C ASN A 35 -6.25 2.92 1.00
N GLY A 36 -5.64 3.40 2.09
CA GLY A 36 -4.79 4.58 2.10
C GLY A 36 -3.51 4.44 1.25
N ASP A 37 -3.15 3.22 0.84
CA ASP A 37 -1.98 2.95 -0.01
C ASP A 37 -2.31 2.84 -1.50
N VAL A 38 -3.60 2.84 -1.88
CA VAL A 38 -4.05 2.62 -3.26
C VAL A 38 -3.38 3.60 -4.23
N ASP A 39 -3.36 4.88 -3.88
CA ASP A 39 -2.79 5.92 -4.75
C ASP A 39 -1.26 5.79 -4.88
N MET A 40 -0.57 5.40 -3.80
CA MET A 40 0.88 5.13 -3.82
C MET A 40 1.21 3.92 -4.69
N LEU A 41 0.49 2.81 -4.51
CA LEU A 41 0.67 1.59 -5.28
C LEU A 41 0.35 1.84 -6.76
N THR A 42 -0.71 2.59 -7.05
CA THR A 42 -1.05 3.01 -8.42
C THR A 42 0.03 3.91 -9.02
N PHE A 43 0.54 4.89 -8.27
CA PHE A 43 1.60 5.79 -8.71
C PHE A 43 2.89 5.06 -9.06
N THR A 44 3.19 3.97 -8.36
CA THR A 44 4.37 3.12 -8.59
C THR A 44 4.35 2.44 -9.97
N ARG A 45 3.19 2.31 -10.63
CA ARG A 45 3.10 1.78 -12.00
C ARG A 45 3.98 2.61 -12.93
N HIS A 46 4.97 1.96 -13.55
CA HIS A 46 5.87 2.60 -14.49
C HIS A 46 5.72 2.00 -15.89
N PRO A 47 5.02 2.68 -16.83
CA PRO A 47 4.93 2.20 -18.20
C PRO A 47 6.33 1.96 -18.80
N GLY A 48 6.51 0.83 -19.46
CA GLY A 48 7.77 0.46 -20.11
C GLY A 48 8.91 0.04 -19.18
N LYS A 49 8.68 -0.12 -17.87
CA LYS A 49 9.68 -0.65 -16.93
C LYS A 49 9.05 -1.64 -15.95
N PRO A 50 9.77 -2.71 -15.55
CA PRO A 50 9.31 -3.54 -14.45
C PRO A 50 9.14 -2.72 -13.17
N CYS A 51 8.02 -2.91 -12.48
CA CYS A 51 7.75 -2.33 -11.18
C CYS A 51 7.02 -3.36 -10.31
N LEU A 52 7.26 -3.34 -9.01
CA LEU A 52 6.60 -4.22 -8.05
C LEU A 52 5.67 -3.38 -7.16
N ARG A 53 4.39 -3.76 -7.16
CA ARG A 53 3.35 -3.20 -6.30
C ARG A 53 2.91 -4.33 -5.38
N LEU A 54 3.31 -4.26 -4.12
CA LEU A 54 3.04 -5.29 -3.13
C LEU A 54 1.95 -4.82 -2.16
N LEU A 55 0.93 -5.66 -1.96
CA LEU A 55 -0.08 -5.48 -0.93
C LEU A 55 0.08 -6.60 0.10
N VAL A 56 0.28 -6.24 1.37
CA VAL A 56 0.28 -7.19 2.48
C VAL A 56 -1.15 -7.37 2.96
N LYS A 57 -1.61 -8.62 3.01
CA LYS A 57 -2.92 -9.01 3.49
C LYS A 57 -2.77 -9.61 4.90
N HIS A 58 -3.34 -8.92 5.87
CA HIS A 58 -3.40 -9.37 7.27
C HIS A 58 -4.55 -10.37 7.43
N ASP A 59 -4.24 -11.66 7.26
CA ASP A 59 -5.21 -12.76 7.29
C ASP A 59 -4.84 -13.90 8.25
N ASP A 60 -4.05 -13.60 9.28
CA ASP A 60 -3.58 -14.56 10.26
C ASP A 60 -4.00 -14.19 11.68
N ALA A 61 -5.18 -14.65 12.09
CA ALA A 61 -5.69 -14.44 13.45
C ALA A 61 -4.93 -15.20 14.55
N ILE A 62 -4.01 -16.12 14.19
CA ILE A 62 -3.31 -16.98 15.15
C ILE A 62 -1.98 -16.35 15.54
N ARG A 63 -1.21 -15.89 14.55
CA ARG A 63 0.13 -15.31 14.74
C ARG A 63 0.09 -13.79 14.76
N GLU A 64 -0.97 -13.18 14.23
CA GLU A 64 -1.15 -11.74 14.13
C GLU A 64 -2.64 -11.35 14.22
N PHE A 65 -3.09 -10.38 13.41
CA PHE A 65 -4.48 -9.95 13.33
C PHE A 65 -5.09 -10.42 12.00
N ASP A 66 -6.37 -10.74 12.01
CA ASP A 66 -7.15 -10.98 10.78
C ASP A 66 -8.13 -9.81 10.61
N TYR A 67 -7.75 -8.85 9.77
CA TYR A 67 -8.64 -7.78 9.38
C TYR A 67 -8.46 -7.43 7.91
N VAL A 68 -9.58 -7.39 7.21
CA VAL A 68 -9.67 -6.83 5.86
C VAL A 68 -10.25 -5.40 5.89
N ALA A 69 -10.82 -5.01 7.04
CA ALA A 69 -11.41 -3.70 7.25
C ALA A 69 -10.39 -2.59 6.96
N GLY A 70 -10.70 -1.71 6.00
CA GLY A 70 -9.80 -0.65 5.57
C GLY A 70 -8.80 -1.05 4.48
N SER A 71 -8.92 -2.25 3.89
CA SER A 71 -8.11 -2.73 2.76
C SER A 71 -8.95 -3.29 1.59
N GLU A 72 -10.28 -3.23 1.67
CA GLU A 72 -11.21 -3.79 0.68
C GLU A 72 -11.01 -3.19 -0.72
N GLN A 73 -10.82 -1.87 -0.79
CA GLN A 73 -10.52 -1.20 -2.05
C GLN A 73 -9.13 -1.60 -2.55
N ALA A 74 -8.13 -1.65 -1.68
CA ALA A 74 -6.78 -2.05 -2.05
C ALA A 74 -6.73 -3.48 -2.61
N LEU A 75 -7.47 -4.42 -2.02
CA LEU A 75 -7.59 -5.79 -2.52
C LEU A 75 -8.29 -5.85 -3.87
N LYS A 76 -9.36 -5.08 -4.05
CA LYS A 76 -10.07 -4.99 -5.34
C LYS A 76 -9.16 -4.42 -6.45
N GLU A 77 -8.39 -3.38 -6.13
CA GLU A 77 -7.42 -2.79 -7.06
C GLU A 77 -6.25 -3.73 -7.33
N ALA A 78 -5.80 -4.49 -6.33
CA ALA A 78 -4.77 -5.50 -6.51
C ALA A 78 -5.19 -6.58 -7.50
N GLU A 79 -6.42 -7.08 -7.37
CA GLU A 79 -7.00 -8.05 -8.31
C GLU A 79 -7.15 -7.43 -9.71
N SER A 80 -7.73 -6.23 -9.82
CA SER A 80 -8.04 -5.61 -11.11
C SER A 80 -6.79 -5.17 -11.89
N GLN A 81 -5.74 -4.77 -11.18
CA GLN A 81 -4.52 -4.22 -11.78
C GLN A 81 -3.32 -5.16 -11.71
N GLY A 82 -3.47 -6.37 -11.15
CA GLY A 82 -2.39 -7.35 -11.03
C GLY A 82 -1.27 -6.89 -10.09
N TRP A 83 -1.62 -6.45 -8.88
CA TRP A 83 -0.62 -6.24 -7.82
C TRP A 83 -0.27 -7.60 -7.20
N THR A 84 0.95 -7.71 -6.66
CA THR A 84 1.31 -8.88 -5.87
C THR A 84 0.65 -8.76 -4.51
N VAL A 85 -0.07 -9.79 -4.07
CA VAL A 85 -0.65 -9.88 -2.72
C VAL A 85 0.12 -10.94 -1.95
N ALA A 86 0.62 -10.59 -0.77
CA ALA A 86 1.25 -11.53 0.16
C ALA A 86 0.36 -11.66 1.40
N GLY A 87 -0.15 -12.86 1.66
CA GLY A 87 -0.94 -13.19 2.85
C GLY A 87 -0.04 -13.63 3.99
N ILE A 88 -0.21 -13.02 5.17
CA ILE A 88 0.62 -13.36 6.34
C ILE A 88 0.45 -14.83 6.72
N ARG A 89 -0.77 -15.39 6.60
CA ARG A 89 -1.03 -16.77 7.01
C ARG A 89 -0.23 -17.79 6.19
N ASP A 90 -0.26 -17.65 4.87
CA ASP A 90 0.20 -18.72 3.98
C ASP A 90 1.60 -18.44 3.40
N ASP A 91 2.02 -17.17 3.30
CA ASP A 91 3.29 -16.81 2.66
C ASP A 91 4.42 -16.54 3.66
N TRP A 92 4.11 -16.29 4.94
CA TRP A 92 5.12 -15.95 5.95
C TRP A 92 5.40 -17.14 6.87
N LEU A 93 6.67 -17.56 6.90
CA LEU A 93 7.13 -18.62 7.80
C LEU A 93 7.12 -18.15 9.27
N THR A 94 7.42 -16.88 9.53
CA THR A 94 7.55 -16.30 10.86
C THR A 94 7.08 -14.84 10.83
N VAL A 95 6.40 -14.39 11.89
CA VAL A 95 5.90 -13.00 12.03
C VAL A 95 6.79 -12.17 12.96
N PHE A 96 7.21 -12.74 14.11
CA PHE A 96 8.04 -12.10 15.13
C PHE A 96 9.19 -13.02 15.58
#